data_AF-A0A9J6FR34-F1
#
_entry.id   AF-A0A9J6FR34-F1
#
_cell.length_a   1.000
_cell.length_b   1.000
_cell.length_c   1.000
_cell.angle_alpha   90.00
_cell.angle_beta   90.00
_cell.angle_gamma   90.00
#
_symmetry.space_group_name_H-M   'P 1'
#
loop_
_entity.id
_entity.type
_entity.pdbx_description
1 polymer ?
#
loop_
_entity_poly.entity_id
_entity_poly.type
_entity_poly.pdbx_seq_one_letter_code
_entity_poly.pdbx_strand_id
1 'polypeptide(L)'
;MFVYFFFPCCFIVSSNLMDRQILTSTKSSSAAENYAIGILRPGELHLSPINAILQMRPGYPHLDLSDAKAKAAEAAMEEEDEVEAPKAVTVRFAEQETDRAKKAREKSFRFMQQQKESEPWVEASFHRMGTEMASVERSMLFCPQMDRDMSDLPGTLPQYLQRLVIDKKERWELC
;
A
#
# COMPACT_ATOMS: atom_id res chain seq x y z
N MET A 1 1.02 5.75 -5.71
CA MET A 1 -0.16 5.72 -4.84
C MET A 1 -0.23 4.36 -4.15
N PHE A 2 -0.04 4.32 -2.83
CA PHE A 2 -0.26 3.10 -2.05
C PHE A 2 -1.62 3.26 -1.38
N VAL A 3 -2.63 2.50 -1.83
CA VAL A 3 -3.95 2.52 -1.17
C VAL A 3 -3.84 1.67 0.09
N TYR A 4 -3.39 2.30 1.18
CA TYR A 4 -3.53 1.75 2.52
C TYR A 4 -4.93 2.11 3.01
N PHE A 5 -5.74 1.09 3.28
CA PHE A 5 -6.96 1.28 4.05
C PHE A 5 -6.58 1.21 5.52
N PHE A 6 -6.22 2.34 6.12
CA PHE A 6 -6.23 2.48 7.57
C PHE A 6 -7.38 3.43 7.87
N PHE A 7 -8.46 2.88 8.42
CA PHE A 7 -9.52 3.71 8.94
C PHE A 7 -8.97 4.48 10.14
N PRO A 8 -9.02 5.82 10.14
CA PRO A 8 -8.55 6.60 11.28
C PRO A 8 -9.44 6.28 12.48
N CYS A 9 -8.83 6.29 13.67
CA CYS A 9 -9.46 6.09 14.98
C CYS A 9 -10.95 6.40 15.05
N CYS A 10 -11.80 5.37 15.09
CA CYS A 10 -13.13 5.46 15.71
C CYS A 10 -13.70 4.07 16.03
N PHE A 11 -13.82 3.79 17.33
CA PHE A 11 -14.75 2.81 17.91
C PHE A 11 -14.63 1.37 17.35
N ILE A 12 -13.65 0.60 17.83
CA ILE A 12 -13.65 -0.86 17.64
C ILE A 12 -14.66 -1.54 18.58
N VAL A 13 -14.99 -0.88 19.70
CA VAL A 13 -15.72 -1.43 20.84
C VAL A 13 -16.74 -0.37 21.28
N SER A 14 -18.01 -0.54 20.93
CA SER A 14 -19.09 0.42 21.24
C SER A 14 -19.78 0.11 22.58
N SER A 15 -19.87 -1.16 22.87
CA SER A 15 -20.15 -1.77 24.17
C SER A 15 -18.95 -2.68 24.48
N ASN A 16 -18.79 -3.33 25.64
CA ASN A 16 -17.65 -4.20 25.98
C ASN A 16 -17.44 -5.45 25.05
N LEU A 17 -17.92 -5.40 23.81
CA LEU A 17 -17.90 -6.41 22.77
C LEU A 17 -17.20 -5.85 21.51
N MET A 18 -16.50 -6.75 20.82
CA MET A 18 -15.78 -6.44 19.58
C MET A 18 -16.77 -6.38 18.41
N ASP A 19 -17.13 -5.19 17.95
CA ASP A 19 -18.18 -5.01 16.92
C ASP A 19 -17.62 -4.90 15.49
N ARG A 20 -16.32 -4.58 15.35
CA ARG A 20 -15.68 -4.30 14.05
C ARG A 20 -14.34 -5.02 13.92
N GLN A 21 -14.12 -5.64 12.76
CA GLN A 21 -12.83 -6.22 12.40
C GLN A 21 -12.10 -5.30 11.42
N ILE A 22 -10.84 -4.97 11.72
CA ILE A 22 -10.00 -4.14 10.84
C ILE A 22 -9.22 -5.06 9.89
N LEU A 23 -9.19 -4.69 8.62
CA LEU A 23 -8.38 -5.35 7.60
C LEU A 23 -7.28 -4.39 7.14
N THR A 24 -6.04 -4.84 7.16
CA THR A 24 -4.88 -4.08 6.70
C THR A 24 -4.39 -4.61 5.36
N SER A 25 -4.13 -3.71 4.41
CA SER A 25 -3.65 -4.08 3.08
C SER A 25 -2.12 -4.19 3.04
N THR A 26 -1.62 -5.15 2.26
CA THR A 26 -0.21 -5.24 1.88
C THR A 26 -0.13 -5.35 0.36
N LYS A 27 0.74 -4.55 -0.28
CA LYS A 27 0.99 -4.69 -1.72
C LYS A 27 1.66 -6.03 -1.99
N SER A 28 1.15 -6.76 -2.97
CA SER A 28 1.86 -7.92 -3.49
C SER A 28 3.13 -7.50 -4.24
N SER A 29 4.16 -8.35 -4.24
CA SER A 29 5.42 -8.10 -4.94
C SER A 29 5.33 -8.32 -6.46
N SER A 30 4.26 -8.95 -6.93
CA SER A 30 4.04 -9.22 -8.35
C SER A 30 3.73 -7.95 -9.12
N ALA A 31 4.31 -7.80 -10.32
CA ALA A 31 4.00 -6.71 -11.23
C ALA A 31 2.54 -6.82 -11.70
N ALA A 32 1.70 -5.83 -11.33
CA ALA A 32 0.30 -5.78 -11.73
C ALA A 32 0.12 -5.63 -13.26
N GLU A 33 1.15 -5.13 -13.95
CA GLU A 33 1.18 -4.87 -15.40
C GLU A 33 0.91 -6.12 -16.25
N ASN A 34 1.23 -7.31 -15.73
CA ASN A 34 1.04 -8.58 -16.44
C ASN A 34 -0.35 -9.20 -16.23
N TYR A 35 -1.22 -8.56 -15.46
CA TYR A 35 -2.53 -9.09 -15.11
C TYR A 35 -3.65 -8.18 -15.63
N ALA A 36 -4.69 -8.82 -16.18
CA ALA A 36 -5.90 -8.16 -16.64
C ALA A 36 -7.12 -8.91 -16.10
N ILE A 37 -8.21 -8.20 -15.88
CA ILE A 37 -9.52 -8.78 -15.57
C ILE A 37 -10.28 -8.94 -16.87
N GLY A 38 -10.78 -10.15 -17.12
CA GLY A 38 -11.60 -10.47 -18.27
C GLY A 38 -13.07 -10.62 -17.88
N ILE A 39 -13.98 -9.94 -18.57
CA ILE A 39 -15.42 -10.23 -18.51
C ILE A 39 -15.80 -11.04 -19.74
N LEU A 40 -16.28 -12.26 -19.51
CA LEU A 40 -16.76 -13.15 -20.55
C LEU A 40 -18.27 -12.94 -20.77
N ARG A 41 -18.64 -12.64 -22.00
CA ARG A 41 -20.01 -12.74 -22.53
C ARG A 41 -20.05 -13.78 -23.65
N PRO A 42 -21.25 -14.27 -24.02
CA PRO A 42 -21.38 -15.22 -25.12
C PRO A 42 -20.76 -14.65 -26.40
N GLY A 43 -19.62 -15.20 -26.83
CA GLY A 43 -18.90 -14.77 -28.03
C GLY A 43 -17.96 -13.55 -27.87
N GLU A 44 -17.85 -12.96 -26.68
CA GLU A 44 -17.08 -11.71 -26.46
C GLU A 44 -16.24 -11.80 -25.18
N LEU A 45 -14.98 -11.35 -25.24
CA LEU A 45 -14.09 -11.21 -24.09
C LEU A 45 -13.61 -9.77 -23.98
N HIS A 46 -13.98 -9.09 -22.91
CA HIS A 46 -13.49 -7.74 -22.61
C HIS A 46 -12.38 -7.81 -21.58
N LEU A 47 -11.20 -7.28 -21.91
CA LEU A 47 -10.04 -7.24 -21.02
C LEU A 47 -9.81 -5.82 -20.51
N SER A 48 -9.70 -5.67 -19.18
CA SER A 48 -9.37 -4.41 -18.52
C SER A 48 -8.09 -4.58 -17.67
N PRO A 49 -7.07 -3.72 -17.84
CA PRO A 49 -5.83 -3.83 -17.08
C PRO A 49 -6.04 -3.51 -15.60
N ILE A 50 -5.26 -4.16 -14.72
CA ILE A 50 -5.32 -3.96 -13.28
C ILE A 50 -4.20 -3.02 -12.83
N ASN A 51 -4.51 -2.00 -12.05
CA ASN A 51 -3.51 -1.05 -11.56
C ASN A 51 -2.66 -1.61 -10.40
N ALA A 52 -3.27 -2.37 -9.49
CA ALA A 52 -2.59 -2.88 -8.30
C ALA A 52 -3.27 -4.14 -7.76
N ILE A 53 -2.46 -5.04 -7.20
CA ILE A 53 -2.93 -6.23 -6.48
C ILE A 53 -2.57 -6.07 -5.01
N LEU A 54 -3.61 -6.05 -4.17
CA LEU A 54 -3.53 -5.82 -2.73
C LEU A 54 -4.02 -7.08 -2.00
N GLN A 55 -3.24 -7.54 -1.02
CA GLN A 55 -3.66 -8.59 -0.10
C GLN A 55 -4.20 -7.95 1.18
N MET A 56 -5.47 -8.18 1.48
CA MET A 56 -6.08 -7.78 2.76
C MET A 56 -5.87 -8.87 3.79
N ARG A 57 -5.39 -8.52 4.98
CA ARG A 57 -5.25 -9.43 6.12
C ARG A 57 -5.93 -8.82 7.35
N PRO A 58 -6.55 -9.63 8.23
CA PRO A 58 -7.01 -9.14 9.52
C PRO A 58 -5.88 -8.47 10.31
N GLY A 59 -6.10 -7.25 10.75
CA GLY A 59 -5.21 -6.51 11.64
C GLY A 59 -5.76 -6.48 13.06
N TYR A 60 -4.87 -6.43 14.05
CA TYR A 60 -5.23 -6.42 15.47
C TYR A 60 -4.68 -5.19 16.22
N PRO A 61 -4.90 -3.95 15.73
CA PRO A 61 -4.30 -2.76 16.34
C PRO A 61 -4.78 -2.50 17.78
N HIS A 62 -5.93 -3.05 18.16
CA HIS A 62 -6.44 -2.95 19.53
C HIS A 62 -5.56 -3.70 20.54
N LEU A 63 -4.92 -4.80 20.15
CA LEU A 63 -3.99 -5.54 21.02
C LEU A 63 -2.73 -4.71 21.27
N ASP A 64 -2.20 -4.09 20.21
CA ASP A 64 -1.02 -3.21 20.32
C ASP A 64 -1.31 -2.00 21.22
N LEU A 65 -2.50 -1.41 21.11
CA LEU A 65 -2.92 -0.30 21.98
C LEU A 65 -3.11 -0.74 23.44
N SER A 66 -3.64 -1.95 23.69
CA SER A 66 -3.77 -2.46 25.06
C SER A 66 -2.43 -2.76 25.70
N ASP A 67 -1.47 -3.33 24.95
CA ASP A 67 -0.12 -3.60 25.44
C ASP A 67 0.65 -2.30 25.72
N ALA A 68 0.51 -1.30 24.84
CA ALA A 68 1.09 0.03 25.06
C ALA A 68 0.50 0.72 26.30
N LYS A 69 -0.81 0.61 26.53
CA LYS A 69 -1.46 1.14 27.74
C LYS A 69 -1.01 0.41 29.01
N ALA A 70 -0.86 -0.91 28.96
CA ALA A 70 -0.38 -1.69 30.09
C ALA A 70 1.06 -1.30 30.47
N LYS A 71 1.96 -1.21 29.49
CA LYS A 71 3.34 -0.75 29.69
C LYS A 71 3.42 0.69 30.20
N ALA A 72 2.57 1.58 29.70
CA ALA A 72 2.51 2.96 30.17
C ALA A 72 1.99 3.06 31.61
N ALA A 73 1.06 2.20 32.01
CA ALA A 73 0.56 2.14 33.38
C ALA A 73 1.62 1.57 34.35
N GLU A 74 2.37 0.54 33.94
CA GLU A 74 3.51 0.02 34.72
C GLU A 74 4.61 1.07 34.87
N ALA A 75 4.99 1.75 33.80
CA ALA A 75 5.99 2.83 33.85
C ALA A 75 5.53 4.02 34.72
N ALA A 76 4.24 4.36 34.72
CA ALA A 76 3.70 5.41 35.58
C ALA A 76 3.67 5.01 37.07
N MET A 77 3.62 3.71 37.39
CA MET A 77 3.74 3.23 38.77
C MET A 77 5.21 3.17 39.24
N GLU A 78 6.17 3.02 38.34
CA GLU A 78 7.61 3.06 38.67
C GLU A 78 8.18 4.49 38.74
N GLU A 79 7.62 5.46 37.99
CA GLU A 79 8.03 6.88 38.05
C GLU A 79 7.60 7.62 39.32
N GLU A 80 6.73 7.07 40.18
CA GLU A 80 6.41 7.68 41.48
C GLU A 80 7.52 7.52 42.53
N ASP A 81 8.56 6.70 42.28
CA ASP A 81 9.66 6.41 43.23
C ASP A 81 11.02 7.07 42.88
N GLU A 82 11.14 7.83 41.79
CA GLU A 82 12.41 8.49 41.41
C GLU A 82 12.32 10.03 41.42
N VAL A 83 12.84 10.61 42.50
CA VAL A 83 12.97 12.05 42.76
C VAL A 83 13.71 12.76 41.61
N GLU A 84 13.11 13.85 41.11
CA GLU A 84 13.58 14.71 40.03
C GLU A 84 15.10 15.01 40.06
N ALA A 85 15.84 14.44 39.12
CA ALA A 85 17.17 14.90 38.76
C ALA A 85 17.09 15.99 37.65
N PRO A 86 17.81 17.12 37.76
CA PRO A 86 17.70 18.24 36.83
C PRO A 86 18.17 17.87 35.42
N LYS A 87 17.28 18.00 34.43
CA LYS A 87 17.55 17.80 33.00
C LYS A 87 18.55 18.84 32.48
N ALA A 88 19.80 18.43 32.28
CA ALA A 88 20.80 19.23 31.58
C ALA A 88 20.41 19.40 30.10
N VAL A 89 20.25 20.65 29.66
CA VAL A 89 19.96 21.01 28.26
C VAL A 89 21.23 20.85 27.43
N THR A 90 21.44 19.65 26.86
CA THR A 90 22.53 19.44 25.91
C THR A 90 22.11 19.93 24.53
N VAL A 91 22.67 21.06 24.10
CA VAL A 91 22.49 21.62 22.75
C VAL A 91 23.19 20.71 21.75
N ARG A 92 22.44 19.87 21.03
CA ARG A 92 23.00 19.02 19.98
C ARG A 92 23.16 19.84 18.71
N PHE A 93 24.39 20.22 18.39
CA PHE A 93 24.73 20.84 17.12
C PHE A 93 24.44 19.84 15.99
N ALA A 94 23.64 20.25 15.00
CA ALA A 94 23.32 19.43 13.85
C ALA A 94 24.57 19.29 12.98
N GLU A 95 25.24 18.14 13.07
CA GLU A 95 26.36 17.78 12.21
C GLU A 95 25.88 17.78 10.76
N GLN A 96 26.66 18.41 9.85
CA GLN A 96 26.34 18.38 8.42
C GLN A 96 26.54 16.96 7.89
N GLU A 97 25.45 16.19 7.80
CA GLU A 97 25.47 14.84 7.27
C GLU A 97 26.01 14.81 5.83
N THR A 98 26.95 13.88 5.59
CA THR A 98 27.48 13.56 4.25
C THR A 98 26.37 13.03 3.32
N ASP A 99 26.51 13.22 2.00
CA ASP A 99 25.51 12.76 1.01
C ASP A 99 25.23 11.24 1.08
N ARG A 100 26.24 10.45 1.50
CA ARG A 100 26.08 9.01 1.73
C ARG A 100 25.20 8.69 2.95
N ALA A 101 25.32 9.47 4.02
CA ALA A 101 24.49 9.31 5.23
C ALA A 101 23.03 9.66 4.96
N LYS A 102 22.78 10.72 4.17
CA LYS A 102 21.41 11.10 3.74
C LYS A 102 20.73 10.00 2.95
N LYS A 103 21.39 9.44 1.93
CA LYS A 103 20.86 8.32 1.14
C LYS A 103 20.62 7.05 1.97
N ALA A 104 21.46 6.80 2.97
CA ALA A 104 21.26 5.67 3.89
C ALA A 104 20.04 5.90 4.81
N ARG A 105 19.85 7.13 5.28
CA ARG A 105 18.68 7.52 6.08
C ARG A 105 17.38 7.42 5.27
N GLU A 106 17.38 7.86 4.02
CA GLU A 106 16.20 7.76 3.13
C GLU A 106 15.78 6.30 2.88
N LYS A 107 16.76 5.38 2.78
CA LYS A 107 16.51 3.94 2.64
C LYS A 107 16.15 3.27 3.96
N SER A 108 16.25 3.97 5.09
CA SER A 108 15.93 3.40 6.38
C SER A 108 14.41 3.17 6.51
N PHE A 109 14.05 2.09 7.19
CA PHE A 109 12.66 1.74 7.45
C PHE A 109 11.88 2.87 8.12
N ARG A 110 12.52 3.58 9.07
CA ARG A 110 11.92 4.72 9.80
C ARG A 110 11.52 5.85 8.88
N PHE A 111 12.37 6.20 7.91
CA PHE A 111 12.07 7.27 6.95
C PHE A 111 10.92 6.88 6.03
N MET A 112 10.92 5.65 5.49
CA MET A 112 9.82 5.15 4.67
C MET A 112 8.51 5.05 5.45
N GLN A 113 8.56 4.69 6.73
CA GLN A 113 7.39 4.65 7.60
C GLN A 113 6.83 6.06 7.83
N GLN A 114 7.67 7.03 8.18
CA GLN A 114 7.25 8.42 8.35
C GLN A 114 6.63 9.00 7.07
N GLN A 115 7.22 8.69 5.90
CA GLN A 115 6.65 9.12 4.62
C GLN A 115 5.27 8.51 4.38
N LYS A 116 5.07 7.23 4.70
CA LYS A 116 3.75 6.59 4.61
C LYS A 116 2.73 7.21 5.58
N GLU A 117 3.15 7.52 6.80
CA GLU A 117 2.30 8.16 7.80
C GLU A 117 1.95 9.60 7.44
N SER A 118 2.76 10.26 6.62
CA SER A 118 2.49 11.62 6.13
C SER A 118 1.49 11.69 4.97
N GLU A 119 1.16 10.56 4.32
CA GLU A 119 0.18 10.52 3.23
C GLU A 119 -1.24 10.72 3.82
N PRO A 120 -2.02 11.71 3.34
CA PRO A 120 -3.34 11.99 3.89
C PRO A 120 -4.33 10.86 3.60
N TRP A 121 -5.19 10.58 4.58
CA TRP A 121 -6.25 9.59 4.43
C TRP A 121 -7.30 10.06 3.42
N VAL A 122 -7.68 9.15 2.52
CA VAL A 122 -8.80 9.33 1.59
C VAL A 122 -9.93 8.41 2.01
N GLU A 123 -11.06 8.99 2.39
CA GLU A 123 -12.26 8.22 2.72
C GLU A 123 -12.90 7.67 1.43
N ALA A 124 -13.16 6.37 1.41
CA ALA A 124 -13.78 5.68 0.28
C ALA A 124 -15.14 5.13 0.69
N SER A 125 -16.15 5.32 -0.17
CA SER A 125 -17.48 4.77 0.02
C SER A 125 -17.53 3.30 -0.40
N PHE A 126 -17.98 2.44 0.51
CA PHE A 126 -18.14 1.02 0.21
C PHE A 126 -19.54 0.74 -0.33
N HIS A 127 -19.62 0.32 -1.60
CA HIS A 127 -20.86 -0.13 -2.22
C HIS A 127 -20.88 -1.66 -2.28
N ARG A 128 -21.92 -2.28 -1.71
CA ARG A 128 -22.07 -3.74 -1.74
C ARG A 128 -22.36 -4.22 -3.17
N MET A 129 -21.93 -5.45 -3.47
CA MET A 129 -22.35 -6.16 -4.67
C MET A 129 -23.88 -6.19 -4.78
N GLY A 130 -24.41 -5.86 -5.97
CA GLY A 130 -25.86 -5.80 -6.24
C GLY A 130 -26.50 -4.43 -6.06
N THR A 131 -25.75 -3.42 -5.60
CA THR A 131 -26.20 -2.03 -5.64
C THR A 131 -26.21 -1.47 -7.07
N GLU A 132 -27.02 -0.44 -7.31
CA GLU A 132 -27.09 0.24 -8.62
C GLU A 132 -25.73 0.80 -9.02
N MET A 133 -25.04 1.49 -8.10
CA MET A 133 -23.69 2.03 -8.33
C MET A 133 -22.70 0.95 -8.77
N ALA A 134 -22.68 -0.21 -8.11
CA ALA A 134 -21.82 -1.32 -8.49
C ALA A 134 -22.15 -1.87 -9.89
N SER A 135 -23.43 -1.86 -10.28
CA SER A 135 -23.86 -2.24 -11.63
C SER A 135 -23.37 -1.23 -12.69
N VAL A 136 -23.46 0.06 -12.38
CA VAL A 136 -22.99 1.14 -13.26
C VAL A 136 -21.48 1.06 -13.45
N GLU A 137 -20.70 0.93 -12.38
CA GLU A 137 -19.25 0.76 -12.47
C GLU A 137 -18.85 -0.51 -13.23
N ARG A 138 -19.57 -1.62 -13.02
CA ARG A 138 -19.36 -2.85 -13.79
C ARG A 138 -19.62 -2.64 -15.28
N SER A 139 -20.57 -1.77 -15.65
CA SER A 139 -20.84 -1.46 -17.05
C SER A 139 -19.68 -0.70 -17.73
N MET A 140 -18.90 0.06 -16.96
CA MET A 140 -17.69 0.74 -17.45
C MET A 140 -16.55 -0.21 -17.81
N LEU A 141 -16.60 -1.48 -17.37
CA LEU A 141 -15.61 -2.49 -17.74
C LEU A 141 -15.81 -3.05 -19.15
N PHE A 142 -16.91 -2.70 -19.82
CA PHE A 142 -17.15 -3.10 -21.21
C PHE A 142 -16.48 -2.14 -22.20
N CYS A 143 -15.82 -2.69 -23.22
CA CYS A 143 -15.34 -1.90 -24.34
C CYS A 143 -16.49 -1.69 -25.35
N PRO A 144 -16.89 -0.45 -25.65
CA PRO A 144 -18.01 -0.17 -26.56
C PRO A 144 -17.66 -0.37 -28.05
N GLN A 145 -16.38 -0.46 -28.41
CA GLN A 145 -15.92 -0.58 -29.79
C GLN A 145 -15.04 -1.83 -29.95
N MET A 146 -15.65 -2.93 -30.40
CA MET A 146 -14.95 -4.18 -30.68
C MET A 146 -14.52 -4.34 -32.14
N ASP A 147 -15.13 -3.57 -33.06
CA ASP A 147 -14.93 -3.73 -34.50
C ASP A 147 -13.62 -3.12 -35.03
N ARG A 148 -12.82 -2.50 -34.14
CA ARG A 148 -11.58 -1.81 -34.51
C ARG A 148 -10.38 -2.53 -33.93
N ASP A 149 -9.60 -3.17 -34.79
CA ASP A 149 -8.29 -3.70 -34.44
C ASP A 149 -7.28 -2.56 -34.27
N MET A 150 -7.16 -2.06 -33.04
CA MET A 150 -6.13 -1.11 -32.61
C MET A 150 -5.05 -1.84 -31.81
N SER A 151 -4.52 -2.92 -32.36
CA SER A 151 -3.47 -3.70 -31.69
C SER A 151 -2.10 -3.16 -32.08
N ASP A 152 -1.38 -2.52 -31.13
CA ASP A 152 0.03 -2.11 -31.29
C ASP A 152 1.02 -3.30 -31.23
N LEU A 153 0.56 -4.49 -31.60
CA LEU A 153 1.38 -5.69 -31.63
C LEU A 153 2.34 -5.62 -32.83
N PRO A 154 3.62 -5.96 -32.65
CA PRO A 154 4.54 -6.04 -33.77
C PRO A 154 4.00 -7.05 -34.79
N GLY A 155 3.78 -6.61 -36.03
CA GLY A 155 3.12 -7.41 -37.06
C GLY A 155 3.90 -8.66 -37.49
N THR A 156 5.16 -8.82 -37.10
CA THR A 156 5.98 -10.00 -37.45
C THR A 156 6.51 -10.71 -36.20
N LEU A 157 6.45 -12.05 -36.24
CA LEU A 157 6.98 -12.95 -35.20
C LEU A 157 8.44 -12.64 -34.77
N PRO A 158 9.41 -12.41 -35.68
CA PRO A 158 10.78 -12.11 -35.28
C PRO A 158 10.90 -10.79 -34.50
N GLN A 159 10.13 -9.75 -34.86
CA GLN A 159 10.12 -8.47 -34.14
C GLN A 159 9.52 -8.62 -32.73
N TYR A 160 8.48 -9.46 -32.59
CA TYR A 160 7.91 -9.79 -31.29
C TYR A 160 8.94 -10.48 -30.38
N LEU A 161 9.65 -11.49 -30.91
CA LEU A 161 10.68 -12.21 -30.17
C LEU A 161 11.84 -11.29 -29.77
N GLN A 162 12.30 -10.40 -30.66
CA GLN A 162 13.32 -9.40 -30.33
C GLN A 162 12.89 -8.47 -29.19
N ARG A 163 11.61 -8.07 -29.13
CA ARG A 163 11.09 -7.21 -28.06
C ARG A 163 10.98 -7.93 -26.71
N LEU A 164 10.69 -9.23 -26.72
CA LEU A 164 10.63 -10.05 -25.51
C LEU A 164 12.02 -10.40 -24.96
N VAL A 165 13.00 -10.57 -25.85
CA VAL A 165 14.38 -10.86 -25.46
C VAL A 165 15.04 -9.55 -25.06
N ILE A 166 15.08 -9.29 -23.75
CA ILE A 166 15.95 -8.26 -23.18
C ILE A 166 17.37 -8.61 -23.60
N ASP A 167 17.97 -7.80 -24.47
CA ASP A 167 19.35 -8.00 -24.89
C ASP A 167 20.22 -7.84 -23.64
N LYS A 168 20.74 -8.96 -23.12
CA LYS A 168 21.52 -9.03 -21.86
C LYS A 168 22.87 -8.29 -21.97
N LYS A 169 23.12 -7.59 -23.08
CA LYS A 169 24.42 -7.08 -23.49
C LYS A 169 24.88 -5.87 -22.68
N GLU A 170 23.99 -5.05 -22.14
CA GLU A 170 24.39 -3.81 -21.43
C GLU A 170 24.51 -3.95 -19.91
N ARG A 171 24.31 -5.15 -19.33
CA ARG A 171 24.38 -5.33 -17.86
C ARG A 171 25.79 -5.61 -17.33
N TRP A 172 26.78 -5.82 -18.20
CA TRP A 172 28.13 -6.23 -17.83
C TRP A 172 29.21 -5.15 -18.03
N GLU A 173 28.87 -3.95 -18.55
CA GLU A 173 29.84 -2.87 -18.79
C GLU A 173 29.95 -1.85 -17.64
N LEU A 174 29.36 -2.16 -16.47
CA LEU A 174 29.41 -1.30 -15.27
C LEU A 174 29.98 -2.02 -14.03
N CYS A 175 30.79 -3.06 -14.23
CA CYS A 175 31.65 -3.64 -13.18
C CYS A 175 33.11 -3.24 -13.40
#